data_AF-A0A1D1ZT66-F1
#
_entry.id   AF-A0A1D1ZT66-F1
#
_cell.length_a   1.000
_cell.length_b   1.000
_cell.length_c   1.000
_cell.angle_alpha   90.00
_cell.angle_beta   90.00
_cell.angle_gamma   90.00
#
_symmetry.space_group_name_H-M   'P 1'
#
loop_
_entity.id
_entity.type
_entity.pdbx_description
1 polymer ?
#
loop_
_entity_poly.entity_id
_entity_poly.type
_entity_poly.pdbx_seq_one_letter_code
_entity_poly.pdbx_strand_id
1 'polypeptide(L)'
;MLIPSAKPAEAPPSPAAALGSLLAGAAATALTAVLSSMGPPLWFCIACPLFLGMAAPWVFNLGLTAAAEAVCRHMALPDEECMDLWWAAFVLAMLLSLASAIPIVYICRLPQCGKSVL
;
A
#
# COMPACT_ATOMS: atom_id res chain seq x y z
N MET A 1 -66.76 -4.53 12.12
CA MET A 1 -66.44 -5.97 12.09
C MET A 1 -65.21 -6.14 11.20
N LEU A 2 -64.13 -6.67 11.75
CA LEU A 2 -62.80 -6.77 11.14
C LEU A 2 -62.70 -7.94 10.16
N ILE A 3 -62.07 -7.72 9.00
CA ILE A 3 -61.58 -8.79 8.12
C ILE A 3 -60.07 -8.90 8.38
N PRO A 4 -59.53 -10.05 8.85
CA PRO A 4 -58.09 -10.22 8.97
C PRO A 4 -57.45 -10.51 7.60
N SER A 5 -56.45 -9.72 7.21
CA SER A 5 -55.57 -9.99 6.07
C SER A 5 -54.70 -11.22 6.35
N ALA A 6 -54.75 -12.21 5.46
CA ALA A 6 -53.81 -13.32 5.46
C ALA A 6 -52.43 -12.86 4.96
N LYS A 7 -51.38 -13.14 5.74
CA LYS A 7 -49.97 -12.94 5.38
C LYS A 7 -49.49 -14.10 4.49
N PRO A 8 -48.71 -13.88 3.41
CA PRO A 8 -48.16 -14.97 2.63
C PRO A 8 -47.16 -15.78 3.46
N ALA A 9 -47.24 -17.11 3.39
CA ALA A 9 -46.27 -18.01 3.99
C ALA A 9 -44.95 -17.95 3.19
N GLU A 10 -43.85 -17.62 3.88
CA GLU A 10 -42.51 -17.61 3.33
C GLU A 10 -42.04 -19.06 3.16
N ALA A 11 -41.76 -19.48 1.92
CA ALA A 11 -41.29 -20.83 1.62
C ALA A 11 -39.86 -21.03 2.16
N PRO A 12 -39.53 -22.20 2.74
CA PRO A 12 -38.19 -22.46 3.24
C PRO A 12 -37.17 -22.43 2.09
N PRO A 13 -35.95 -21.91 2.33
CA PRO A 13 -34.93 -21.83 1.29
C PRO A 13 -34.60 -23.22 0.76
N SER A 14 -34.75 -23.40 -0.55
CA SER A 14 -34.43 -24.66 -1.23
C SER A 14 -32.94 -25.00 -1.04
N PRO A 15 -32.57 -26.24 -0.69
CA PRO A 15 -31.18 -26.66 -0.52
C PRO A 15 -30.33 -26.43 -1.79
N ALA A 16 -30.95 -26.38 -2.97
CA ALA A 16 -30.30 -26.03 -4.22
C ALA A 16 -29.79 -24.56 -4.25
N ALA A 17 -30.48 -23.64 -3.59
CA ALA A 17 -30.06 -22.25 -3.48
C ALA A 17 -28.88 -22.06 -2.51
N ALA A 18 -28.79 -22.90 -1.47
CA ALA A 18 -27.67 -22.93 -0.53
C ALA A 18 -26.38 -23.50 -1.16
N LEU A 19 -26.52 -24.50 -2.04
CA LEU A 19 -25.39 -25.02 -2.83
C LEU A 19 -24.91 -24.03 -3.89
N GLY A 20 -25.82 -23.28 -4.51
CA GLY A 20 -25.46 -22.22 -5.47
C GLY A 20 -24.63 -21.10 -4.86
N SER A 21 -24.94 -20.67 -3.63
CA SER A 21 -24.17 -19.66 -2.90
C SER A 21 -22.82 -20.17 -2.38
N LEU A 22 -22.72 -21.45 -2.02
CA LEU A 22 -21.45 -22.12 -1.70
C LEU A 22 -20.53 -22.25 -2.92
N LEU A 23 -21.07 -22.64 -4.09
CA LEU A 23 -20.29 -22.70 -5.33
C LEU A 23 -19.88 -21.32 -5.83
N ALA A 24 -20.75 -20.31 -5.71
CA ALA A 24 -20.40 -18.94 -6.08
C ALA A 24 -19.31 -18.35 -5.18
N GLY A 25 -19.37 -18.63 -3.87
CA GLY A 25 -18.32 -18.27 -2.91
C GLY A 25 -17.00 -19.00 -3.18
N ALA A 26 -17.06 -20.31 -3.49
CA ALA A 26 -15.89 -21.11 -3.82
C ALA A 26 -15.27 -20.73 -5.18
N ALA A 27 -16.07 -20.35 -6.17
CA ALA A 27 -15.59 -19.85 -7.44
C ALA A 27 -14.92 -18.48 -7.29
N ALA A 28 -15.47 -17.59 -6.45
CA ALA A 28 -14.85 -16.31 -6.16
C ALA A 28 -13.51 -16.47 -5.41
N THR A 29 -13.43 -17.36 -4.42
CA THR A 29 -12.16 -17.63 -3.71
C THR A 29 -11.16 -18.37 -4.58
N ALA A 30 -11.60 -19.30 -5.44
CA ALA A 30 -10.74 -19.96 -6.41
C ALA A 30 -10.24 -19.00 -7.48
N LEU A 31 -11.08 -18.09 -7.99
CA LEU A 31 -10.66 -17.07 -8.95
C LEU A 31 -9.67 -16.09 -8.31
N THR A 32 -9.90 -15.70 -7.06
CA THR A 32 -8.96 -14.85 -6.31
C THR A 32 -7.64 -15.59 -6.04
N ALA A 33 -7.69 -16.89 -5.75
CA ALA A 33 -6.49 -17.72 -5.59
C ALA A 33 -5.74 -17.93 -6.91
N VAL A 34 -6.44 -18.09 -8.04
CA VAL A 34 -5.85 -18.20 -9.38
C VAL A 34 -5.21 -16.87 -9.78
N LEU A 35 -5.88 -15.73 -9.58
CA LEU A 35 -5.28 -14.42 -9.79
C LEU A 35 -4.09 -14.17 -8.85
N SER A 36 -4.10 -14.73 -7.63
CA SER A 36 -2.97 -14.65 -6.70
C SER A 36 -1.81 -15.60 -7.08
N SER A 37 -2.08 -16.64 -7.88
CA SER A 37 -1.08 -17.58 -8.41
C SER A 37 -0.38 -17.07 -9.65
N MET A 38 -1.03 -16.15 -10.37
CA MET A 38 -0.39 -15.34 -11.40
C MET A 38 0.45 -14.29 -10.66
N GLY A 39 1.75 -14.54 -10.51
CA GLY A 39 2.66 -13.59 -9.85
C GLY A 39 2.54 -12.15 -10.38
N PRO A 40 3.10 -11.17 -9.67
CA PRO A 40 3.04 -9.78 -10.11
C PRO A 40 3.56 -9.64 -11.55
N PRO A 41 2.90 -8.83 -12.40
CA PRO A 41 3.29 -8.73 -13.80
C PRO A 41 4.70 -8.13 -13.91
N LEU A 42 5.47 -8.56 -14.92
CA LEU A 42 6.88 -8.17 -15.09
C LEU A 42 7.09 -6.64 -15.11
N TRP A 43 6.17 -5.91 -15.74
CA TRP A 43 6.24 -4.44 -15.76
C TRP A 43 6.14 -3.83 -14.36
N PHE A 44 5.36 -4.43 -13.46
CA PHE A 44 5.22 -3.96 -12.07
C PHE A 44 6.52 -4.22 -11.29
N CYS A 45 7.10 -5.41 -11.48
CA CYS A 45 8.36 -5.80 -10.86
C CYS A 45 9.53 -4.88 -11.21
N ILE A 46 9.49 -4.25 -12.40
CA ILE A 46 10.50 -3.28 -12.83
C ILE A 46 10.09 -1.87 -12.41
N ALA A 47 8.86 -1.44 -12.73
CA ALA A 47 8.42 -0.07 -12.51
C ALA A 47 8.36 0.30 -11.03
N CYS A 48 7.82 -0.57 -10.17
CA CYS A 48 7.62 -0.28 -8.76
C CYS A 48 8.92 0.11 -8.02
N PRO A 49 10.00 -0.72 -8.02
CA PRO A 49 11.23 -0.35 -7.32
C PRO A 49 11.93 0.85 -7.96
N LEU A 50 11.77 1.07 -9.27
CA LEU A 50 12.39 2.18 -9.99
C LEU A 50 11.74 3.51 -9.61
N PHE A 51 10.41 3.57 -9.64
CA PHE A 51 9.67 4.77 -9.22
C PHE A 51 9.85 5.06 -7.73
N LEU A 52 9.66 4.07 -6.85
CA LEU A 52 9.80 4.31 -5.41
C LEU A 52 11.25 4.60 -5.02
N GLY A 53 12.22 3.92 -5.64
CA GLY A 53 13.64 4.16 -5.42
C GLY A 53 14.11 5.55 -5.89
N MET A 54 13.52 6.08 -6.97
CA MET A 54 13.79 7.47 -7.40
C MET A 54 13.02 8.51 -6.59
N ALA A 55 11.79 8.21 -6.19
CA ALA A 55 10.94 9.13 -5.46
C ALA A 55 11.40 9.30 -4.00
N ALA A 56 11.84 8.24 -3.34
CA ALA A 56 12.20 8.28 -1.92
C ALA A 56 13.29 9.33 -1.61
N PRO A 57 14.44 9.40 -2.31
CA PRO A 57 15.44 10.44 -2.09
C PRO A 57 14.88 11.86 -2.27
N TRP A 58 14.06 12.06 -3.30
CA TRP A 58 13.43 13.36 -3.56
C TRP A 58 12.50 13.78 -2.43
N VAL A 59 11.63 12.87 -1.98
CA VAL A 59 10.67 13.13 -0.90
C VAL A 59 11.40 13.43 0.41
N PHE A 60 12.42 12.65 0.76
CA PHE A 60 13.14 12.86 2.02
C PHE A 60 14.00 14.13 1.99
N ASN A 61 14.73 14.41 0.90
CA ASN A 61 15.55 15.62 0.84
C ASN A 61 14.68 16.87 0.86
N LEU A 62 13.70 17.00 -0.04
CA LEU A 62 12.85 18.18 -0.07
C LEU A 62 12.03 18.34 1.21
N GLY A 63 11.48 17.23 1.73
CA GLY A 63 10.67 17.25 2.94
C GLY A 63 11.46 17.67 4.17
N LEU A 64 12.64 17.07 4.40
CA LEU A 64 13.45 17.37 5.58
C LEU A 64 14.15 18.72 5.48
N THR A 65 14.59 19.13 4.29
CA THR A 65 15.15 20.47 4.09
C THR A 65 14.10 21.56 4.30
N ALA A 66 12.89 21.39 3.77
CA ALA A 66 11.79 22.34 4.01
C ALA A 66 11.38 22.37 5.50
N ALA A 67 11.38 21.21 6.17
CA ALA A 67 11.14 21.13 7.60
C ALA A 67 12.23 21.86 8.40
N ALA A 68 13.51 21.70 8.04
CA ALA A 68 14.62 22.40 8.68
C ALA A 68 14.49 23.92 8.51
N GLU A 69 14.18 24.41 7.31
CA GLU A 69 13.93 25.84 7.07
C GLU A 69 12.73 26.37 7.85
N ALA A 70 11.66 25.58 7.97
CA ALA A 70 10.49 25.95 8.75
C ALA A 70 10.81 26.06 10.24
N VAL A 71 11.58 25.10 10.78
CA VAL A 71 12.03 25.11 12.18
C VAL A 71 12.97 26.29 12.43
N CYS A 72 13.94 26.53 11.55
CA CYS A 72 14.87 27.63 11.66
C CYS A 72 14.15 29.00 11.70
N ARG A 73 13.17 29.21 10.81
CA ARG A 73 12.34 30.42 10.82
C ARG A 73 11.44 30.52 12.06
N HIS A 74 10.87 29.41 12.52
CA HIS A 74 9.95 29.41 13.65
C HIS A 74 10.66 29.68 15.00
N MET A 75 11.88 29.15 15.15
CA MET A 75 12.69 29.29 16.36
C MET A 75 13.62 30.53 16.32
N ALA A 76 13.67 31.25 15.20
CA ALA A 76 14.56 32.40 14.97
C ALA A 76 16.04 32.08 15.32
N LEU A 77 16.50 30.91 14.84
CA LEU A 77 17.87 30.45 15.09
C LEU A 77 18.89 31.35 14.37
N PRO A 78 20.10 31.51 14.93
CA PRO A 78 21.21 32.15 14.22
C PRO A 78 21.62 31.31 12.99
N ASP A 79 22.20 31.97 11.98
CA ASP A 79 22.51 31.35 10.68
C ASP A 79 23.40 30.11 10.79
N GLU A 80 24.36 30.13 11.72
CA GLU A 80 25.27 28.99 11.98
C GLU A 80 24.50 27.74 12.43
N GLU A 81 23.57 27.90 13.39
CA GLU A 81 22.73 26.79 13.88
C GLU A 81 21.72 26.33 12.82
N CYS A 82 21.24 27.26 12.00
CA CYS A 82 20.37 26.95 10.87
C CYS A 82 21.08 26.08 9.82
N MET A 83 22.35 26.40 9.54
CA MET A 83 23.21 25.61 8.64
C MET A 83 23.50 24.21 9.20
N ASP A 84 23.77 24.09 10.49
CA ASP A 84 23.95 22.79 11.14
C ASP A 84 22.67 21.94 11.08
N LEU A 85 21.51 22.56 11.31
CA LEU A 85 20.21 21.89 11.20
C LEU A 85 19.95 21.40 9.77
N TRP A 86 20.31 22.21 8.76
CA TRP A 86 20.18 21.84 7.36
C TRP A 86 21.05 20.63 7.01
N TRP A 87 22.31 20.62 7.45
CA TRP A 87 23.22 19.48 7.24
C TRP A 87 22.74 18.22 7.96
N ALA A 88 22.25 18.35 9.19
CA ALA A 88 21.67 17.25 9.93
C ALA A 88 20.45 16.65 9.21
N ALA A 89 19.56 17.51 8.70
CA ALA A 89 18.40 17.11 7.90
C ALA A 89 18.81 16.40 6.60
N PHE A 90 19.85 16.89 5.92
CA PHE A 90 20.39 16.27 4.70
C PHE A 90 20.95 14.87 4.98
N VAL A 91 21.79 14.72 6.01
CA VAL A 91 22.34 13.40 6.39
C VAL A 91 21.21 12.44 6.78
N LEU A 92 20.22 12.92 7.53
CA LEU A 92 19.05 12.12 7.90
C LEU A 92 18.25 11.69 6.66
N ALA A 93 18.09 12.57 5.67
CA ALA A 93 17.44 12.25 4.41
C ALA A 93 18.18 11.13 3.64
N MET A 94 19.51 11.16 3.61
CA MET A 94 20.33 10.10 3.00
C MET A 94 20.13 8.75 3.72
N LEU A 95 20.14 8.74 5.05
CA LEU A 95 19.93 7.53 5.84
C LEU A 95 18.52 6.96 5.65
N LEU A 96 17.50 7.81 5.67
CA LEU A 96 16.10 7.40 5.42
C LEU A 96 15.90 6.89 3.98
N SER A 97 16.58 7.50 3.01
CA SER A 97 16.58 7.01 1.62
C SER A 97 17.13 5.59 1.55
N LEU A 98 18.24 5.32 2.24
CA LEU A 98 18.82 3.98 2.29
C LEU A 98 17.90 2.99 3.02
N ALA A 99 17.32 3.41 4.16
CA ALA A 99 16.40 2.60 4.95
C ALA A 99 15.10 2.29 4.18
N SER A 100 14.68 3.17 3.27
CA SER A 100 13.46 2.98 2.46
C SER A 100 13.54 1.78 1.51
N ALA A 101 14.75 1.25 1.23
CA ALA A 101 14.90 0.02 0.48
C ALA A 101 14.11 -1.14 1.10
N ILE A 102 14.04 -1.21 2.45
CA ILE A 102 13.34 -2.28 3.16
C ILE A 102 11.84 -2.27 2.83
N PRO A 103 11.06 -1.21 3.09
CA PRO A 103 9.65 -1.19 2.73
C PRO A 103 9.41 -1.31 1.23
N ILE A 104 10.30 -0.79 0.37
CA ILE A 104 10.19 -0.95 -1.09
C ILE A 104 10.21 -2.43 -1.48
N VAL A 105 11.07 -3.25 -0.88
CA VAL A 105 11.13 -4.70 -1.16
C VAL A 105 9.79 -5.39 -0.88
N TYR A 106 9.13 -5.03 0.22
CA TYR A 106 7.85 -5.62 0.60
C TYR A 106 6.68 -5.08 -0.22
N ILE A 107 6.61 -3.76 -0.43
CA ILE A 107 5.54 -3.10 -1.20
C ILE A 107 5.59 -3.54 -2.66
N CYS A 108 6.78 -3.57 -3.27
CA CYS A 108 6.96 -4.01 -4.65
C CYS A 108 6.98 -5.53 -4.82
N ARG A 109 6.75 -6.30 -3.74
CA ARG A 109 6.72 -7.77 -3.78
C ARG A 109 7.95 -8.38 -4.48
N LEU A 110 9.13 -7.77 -4.32
CA LEU A 110 10.36 -8.20 -5.00
C LEU A 110 10.69 -9.69 -4.81
N PRO A 111 10.45 -10.32 -3.64
CA PRO A 111 10.67 -11.76 -3.48
C PRO A 111 9.77 -12.64 -4.37
N GLN A 112 8.60 -12.15 -4.76
CA GLN A 112 7.70 -12.85 -5.69
C GLN A 112 8.16 -12.62 -7.13
N CYS A 113 8.57 -11.39 -7.46
CA CYS A 113 9.16 -11.04 -8.75
C CYS A 113 10.41 -11.88 -9.08
N GLY A 114 11.29 -12.13 -8.11
CA GLY A 114 12.49 -12.95 -8.30
C GLY A 114 12.19 -14.42 -8.63
N LYS A 115 11.07 -14.97 -8.15
CA LYS A 115 10.63 -16.35 -8.43
C LYS A 115 10.02 -16.53 -9.81
N SER A 116 9.64 -15.43 -10.47
CA SER A 116 9.08 -15.47 -11.83
C SER A 116 10.15 -15.34 -12.93
N VAL A 117 11.40 -15.03 -12.55
CA VAL A 117 12.53 -14.80 -13.47
C VAL A 117 13.56 -15.95 -13.43
N LEU A 118 13.65 -16.66 -12.29
CA LEU A 118 14.46 -17.89 -12.10
C LEU A 118 13.63 -19.15 -12.37
#